data_AF-R1GMC4-F1
#
_entry.id   AF-R1GMC4-F1
#
_cell.length_a   1.000
_cell.length_b   1.000
_cell.length_c   1.000
_cell.angle_alpha   90.00
_cell.angle_beta   90.00
_cell.angle_gamma   90.00
#
_symmetry.space_group_name_H-M   'P 1'
#
loop_
_entity.id
_entity.type
_entity.pdbx_description
1 polymer ?
#
loop_
_entity_poly.entity_id
_entity_poly.type
_entity_poly.pdbx_seq_one_letter_code
_entity_poly.pdbx_strand_id
1 'polypeptide(L)'
;MRPRHLLPLLASAHANPLPDHAPRPSRTDLAPADPTVTAFPVCGVRGWTRIPGDYSQIMNELPGATLESCLDDCRKNDLCLSVGFAQVYEGCWFYDHYSSGVSLIPDNSSYFEHFDEVCYPAGGGSA
;
A
#
# COMPACT_ATOMS: atom_id res chain seq x y z
N MET A 1 -42.86 -36.27 -46.10
CA MET A 1 -42.96 -37.48 -45.25
C MET A 1 -41.93 -37.36 -44.13
N ARG A 2 -42.36 -37.19 -42.88
CA ARG A 2 -41.51 -37.28 -41.67
C ARG A 2 -42.33 -38.04 -40.62
N PRO A 3 -41.82 -39.12 -40.02
CA PRO A 3 -42.61 -39.90 -39.07
C PRO A 3 -42.63 -39.21 -37.70
N ARG A 4 -43.84 -39.16 -37.14
CA ARG A 4 -44.14 -38.91 -35.73
C ARG A 4 -43.74 -40.16 -34.96
N HIS A 5 -42.97 -40.02 -33.88
CA HIS A 5 -43.06 -40.95 -32.76
C HIS A 5 -43.42 -40.19 -31.50
N LEU A 6 -44.49 -40.69 -30.89
CA LEU A 6 -45.25 -40.19 -29.77
C LEU A 6 -45.26 -41.30 -28.71
N LEU A 7 -45.09 -40.88 -27.45
CA LEU A 7 -45.43 -41.53 -26.16
C LEU A 7 -44.51 -42.65 -25.60
N PRO A 8 -44.54 -42.92 -24.26
CA PRO A 8 -45.21 -42.19 -23.16
C PRO A 8 -44.34 -41.89 -21.92
N LEU A 9 -44.94 -41.04 -21.07
CA LEU A 9 -44.58 -40.68 -19.70
C LEU A 9 -44.94 -41.78 -18.66
N LEU A 10 -44.42 -41.57 -17.44
CA LEU A 10 -44.86 -42.00 -16.09
C LEU A 10 -44.07 -43.18 -15.47
N ALA A 11 -43.66 -43.20 -14.20
CA ALA A 11 -43.78 -42.23 -13.10
C ALA A 11 -42.76 -42.56 -11.96
N SER A 12 -42.35 -41.50 -11.27
CA SER A 12 -42.10 -41.32 -9.82
C SER A 12 -41.47 -42.43 -8.95
N ALA A 13 -40.39 -42.05 -8.27
CA ALA A 13 -40.29 -42.20 -6.82
C ALA A 13 -39.53 -41.00 -6.22
N HIS A 14 -40.20 -40.33 -5.29
CA HIS A 14 -39.80 -39.10 -4.62
C HIS A 14 -38.75 -39.34 -3.53
N ALA A 15 -37.82 -38.40 -3.35
CA ALA A 15 -37.22 -38.09 -2.06
C ALA A 15 -37.15 -36.56 -1.88
N ASN A 16 -37.53 -36.12 -0.69
CA ASN A 16 -37.95 -34.78 -0.28
C ASN A 16 -36.85 -33.69 -0.23
N PRO A 17 -37.22 -32.38 -0.08
CA PRO A 17 -36.38 -31.23 -0.41
C PRO A 17 -35.45 -30.82 0.73
N LEU A 18 -34.26 -30.29 0.39
CA LEU A 18 -33.51 -29.41 1.30
C LEU A 18 -33.72 -27.94 0.91
N PRO A 19 -33.82 -27.05 1.91
CA PRO A 19 -34.33 -25.70 1.73
C PRO A 19 -33.31 -24.78 1.07
N ASP A 20 -33.87 -23.87 0.27
CA ASP A 20 -33.46 -22.48 0.07
C ASP A 20 -31.97 -22.19 0.33
N HIS A 21 -31.13 -22.48 -0.65
CA HIS A 21 -29.82 -21.83 -0.69
C HIS A 21 -30.06 -20.39 -1.14
N ALA A 22 -30.03 -19.52 -0.13
CA ALA A 22 -29.99 -18.08 -0.16
C ALA A 22 -29.34 -17.48 -1.42
N PRO A 23 -29.73 -16.25 -1.83
CA PRO A 23 -29.03 -15.54 -2.90
C PRO A 23 -27.54 -15.55 -2.60
N ARG A 24 -26.76 -16.11 -3.53
CA ARG A 24 -25.31 -16.10 -3.53
C ARG A 24 -24.89 -14.67 -3.20
N PRO A 25 -24.23 -14.39 -2.06
CA PRO A 25 -23.71 -13.06 -1.85
C PRO A 25 -22.76 -12.81 -3.01
N SER A 26 -23.08 -11.81 -3.83
CA SER A 26 -22.09 -11.22 -4.71
C SER A 26 -20.90 -10.93 -3.82
N ARG A 27 -19.81 -11.68 -4.03
CA ARG A 27 -18.50 -11.20 -3.62
C ARG A 27 -18.34 -9.88 -4.35
N THR A 28 -18.71 -8.80 -3.69
CA THR A 28 -17.86 -7.63 -3.71
C THR A 28 -16.52 -8.20 -3.27
N ASP A 29 -15.67 -8.51 -4.24
CA ASP A 29 -14.26 -8.74 -4.01
C ASP A 29 -13.81 -7.49 -3.26
N LEU A 30 -13.74 -7.60 -1.93
CA LEU A 30 -12.88 -6.77 -1.13
C LEU A 30 -11.51 -6.98 -1.76
N ALA A 31 -11.13 -6.06 -2.65
CA ALA A 31 -9.76 -5.97 -3.12
C ALA A 31 -8.87 -6.12 -1.87
N PRO A 32 -7.79 -6.94 -1.92
CA PRO A 32 -6.87 -7.01 -0.80
C PRO A 32 -6.55 -5.57 -0.42
N ALA A 33 -6.76 -5.21 0.85
CA ALA A 33 -6.27 -3.95 1.34
C ALA A 33 -4.79 -3.91 0.97
N ASP A 34 -4.41 -2.92 0.16
CA ASP A 34 -3.03 -2.68 -0.22
C ASP A 34 -2.20 -2.72 1.07
N PRO A 35 -1.07 -3.46 1.17
CA PRO A 35 -0.35 -3.68 2.42
C PRO A 35 0.38 -2.40 2.85
N THR A 36 -0.37 -1.35 3.16
CA THR A 36 0.18 -0.05 3.51
C THR A 36 0.77 -0.09 4.90
N VAL A 37 1.95 0.52 5.05
CA VAL A 37 2.59 0.74 6.33
C VAL A 37 1.74 1.73 7.12
N THR A 38 1.30 1.31 8.29
CA THR A 38 0.53 2.12 9.25
C THR A 38 1.25 2.32 10.57
N ALA A 39 2.41 1.66 10.74
CA ALA A 39 3.23 1.79 11.94
C ALA A 39 3.99 3.13 11.93
N PHE A 40 4.00 3.80 13.07
CA PHE A 40 4.74 5.05 13.31
C PHE A 40 5.77 4.85 14.44
N PRO A 41 7.01 5.33 14.29
CA PRO A 41 7.56 5.92 13.09
C PRO A 41 7.97 4.88 12.04
N VAL A 42 7.97 5.28 10.78
CA VAL A 42 8.56 4.52 9.67
C VAL A 42 10.05 4.86 9.63
N CYS A 43 10.94 3.92 9.94
CA CYS A 43 12.39 4.13 9.92
C CYS A 43 13.07 3.08 9.05
N GLY A 44 13.20 3.35 7.75
CA GLY A 44 13.95 2.49 6.84
C GLY A 44 13.10 1.51 6.04
N VAL A 45 11.85 1.88 5.73
CA VAL A 45 10.99 1.01 4.91
C VAL A 45 11.13 1.38 3.44
N ARG A 46 11.59 0.42 2.63
CA ARG A 46 11.58 0.55 1.18
C ARG A 46 10.19 0.41 0.62
N GLY A 47 9.82 1.32 -0.28
CA GLY A 47 8.51 1.26 -0.89
C GLY A 47 8.15 2.47 -1.72
N TRP A 48 6.90 2.47 -2.16
CA TRP A 48 6.30 3.56 -2.92
C TRP A 48 5.11 4.09 -2.11
N THR A 49 4.98 5.40 -2.00
CA THR A 49 3.79 6.00 -1.39
C THR A 49 2.62 5.93 -2.38
N ARG A 50 1.45 5.47 -1.92
CA ARG A 50 0.24 5.33 -2.76
C ARG A 50 -0.50 6.65 -2.99
N ILE A 51 -0.07 7.75 -2.38
CA ILE A 51 -0.40 9.07 -2.93
C ILE A 51 0.19 9.10 -4.34
N PRO A 52 -0.64 9.20 -5.39
CA PRO A 52 -0.33 8.60 -6.68
C PRO A 52 0.77 9.37 -7.38
N GLY A 53 2.03 8.98 -7.19
CA GLY A 53 3.16 9.52 -7.96
C GLY A 53 3.24 11.05 -8.01
N ASP A 54 2.56 11.74 -7.09
CA ASP A 54 2.51 13.19 -7.08
C ASP A 54 3.62 13.69 -6.19
N TYR A 55 4.81 13.60 -6.77
CA TYR A 55 5.98 14.36 -6.39
C TYR A 55 5.69 15.88 -6.26
N SER A 56 4.50 16.41 -6.61
CA SER A 56 4.11 17.77 -6.26
C SER A 56 4.01 18.05 -4.76
N GLN A 57 3.98 17.02 -3.91
CA GLN A 57 4.02 17.19 -2.45
C GLN A 57 5.46 17.16 -1.90
N ILE A 58 6.45 16.97 -2.76
CA ILE A 58 7.83 17.27 -2.40
C ILE A 58 7.88 18.76 -2.09
N MET A 59 8.12 19.08 -0.82
CA MET A 59 8.33 20.47 -0.43
C MET A 59 9.74 20.92 -0.75
N ASN A 60 10.70 20.00 -0.69
CA ASN A 60 12.09 20.27 -0.94
C ASN A 60 12.83 18.99 -1.33
N GLU A 61 13.92 19.14 -2.07
CA GLU A 61 14.84 18.06 -2.38
C GLU A 61 16.27 18.46 -2.04
N LEU A 62 17.07 17.49 -1.62
CA LEU A 62 18.48 17.67 -1.33
C LEU A 62 19.28 16.62 -2.13
N PRO A 63 19.75 16.97 -3.34
CA PRO A 63 20.58 16.09 -4.15
C PRO A 63 22.01 16.05 -3.62
N GLY A 64 22.71 14.93 -3.82
CA GLY A 64 24.08 14.70 -3.34
C GLY A 64 24.22 14.62 -1.81
N ALA A 65 23.17 14.22 -1.09
CA ALA A 65 23.14 14.13 0.36
C ALA A 65 23.17 12.69 0.88
N THR A 66 23.66 12.55 2.12
CA THR A 66 23.54 11.32 2.90
C THR A 66 22.20 11.30 3.63
N LEU A 67 21.74 10.11 4.04
CA LEU A 67 20.54 9.97 4.87
C LEU A 67 20.60 10.84 6.14
N GLU A 68 21.78 10.91 6.78
CA GLU A 68 21.98 11.74 7.97
C GLU A 68 21.74 13.23 7.67
N SER A 69 22.36 13.76 6.61
CA SER A 69 22.14 15.16 6.19
C SER A 69 20.67 15.41 5.83
N CYS A 70 20.01 14.45 5.19
CA CYS A 70 18.58 14.54 4.87
C CYS A 70 17.69 14.67 6.10
N LEU A 71 17.92 13.83 7.11
CA LEU A 71 17.17 13.86 8.35
C LEU A 71 17.45 15.12 9.16
N ASP A 72 18.71 15.55 9.21
CA ASP A 72 19.09 16.79 9.91
C ASP A 72 18.53 18.04 9.24
N ASP A 73 18.51 18.10 7.90
CA ASP A 73 17.91 19.22 7.18
C ASP A 73 16.38 19.20 7.25
N CYS A 74 15.76 18.01 7.25
CA CYS A 74 14.33 17.87 7.51
C CYS A 74 13.96 18.46 8.88
N ARG A 75 14.68 18.11 9.96
CA ARG A 75 14.42 18.64 11.32
C ARG A 75 14.60 20.14 11.48
N LYS A 76 15.40 20.78 10.63
CA LYS A 76 15.55 22.25 10.63
C LYS A 76 14.35 22.95 10.01
N ASN A 77 13.48 22.21 9.34
CA ASN A 77 12.27 22.70 8.71
C ASN A 77 11.04 22.15 9.44
N ASP A 78 10.34 22.99 10.20
CA ASP A 78 9.15 22.62 10.98
C ASP A 78 8.01 22.01 10.13
N LEU A 79 8.05 22.16 8.81
CA LEU A 79 7.07 21.55 7.91
C LEU A 79 7.45 20.12 7.50
N CYS A 80 8.72 19.74 7.59
CA CYS A 80 9.17 18.42 7.14
C CYS A 80 8.84 17.36 8.19
N LEU A 81 7.97 16.43 7.83
CA LEU A 81 7.54 15.33 8.70
C LEU A 81 8.16 13.98 8.30
N SER A 82 8.57 13.82 7.05
CA SER A 82 9.30 12.63 6.61
C SER A 82 10.19 12.88 5.39
N VAL A 83 11.11 11.95 5.16
CA VAL A 83 12.04 11.94 4.03
C VAL A 83 11.98 10.61 3.28
N GLY A 84 11.98 10.70 1.95
CA GLY A 84 12.27 9.58 1.06
C GLY A 84 13.72 9.70 0.61
N PHE A 85 14.56 8.75 0.97
CA PHE A 85 15.97 8.72 0.61
C PHE A 85 16.22 7.68 -0.47
N ALA A 86 16.90 8.06 -1.55
CA ALA A 86 17.32 7.15 -2.59
C ALA A 86 18.84 7.07 -2.64
N GLN A 87 19.41 5.96 -2.16
CA GLN A 87 20.86 5.77 -2.09
C GLN A 87 21.52 5.84 -3.47
N VAL A 88 20.87 5.32 -4.51
CA VAL A 88 21.39 5.31 -5.89
C VAL A 88 21.50 6.71 -6.51
N TYR A 89 20.73 7.67 -6.01
CA TYR A 89 20.76 9.07 -6.46
C TYR A 89 21.51 9.97 -5.48
N GLU A 90 21.98 9.39 -4.35
CA GLU A 90 22.54 10.11 -3.22
C GLU A 90 21.68 11.33 -2.89
N GLY A 91 20.38 11.16 -2.69
CA GLY A 91 19.48 12.30 -2.52
C GLY A 91 18.22 11.96 -1.76
N CYS A 92 17.56 13.01 -1.28
CA CYS A 92 16.30 12.87 -0.55
C CYS A 92 15.28 13.92 -0.92
N TRP A 93 14.04 13.55 -0.64
CA TRP A 93 12.85 14.34 -0.88
C TRP A 93 12.08 14.48 0.42
N PHE A 94 11.67 15.70 0.72
CA PHE A 94 11.05 16.08 1.99
C PHE A 94 9.54 16.21 1.80
N TYR A 95 8.79 15.70 2.78
CA TYR A 95 7.33 15.63 2.75
C TYR A 95 6.72 16.25 4.00
N ASP A 96 5.53 16.85 3.86
CA ASP A 96 4.77 17.50 4.95
C ASP A 96 3.86 16.54 5.73
N HIS A 97 4.11 15.26 5.59
CA HIS A 97 3.33 14.19 6.15
C HIS A 97 4.22 13.04 6.60
N TYR A 98 3.77 12.29 7.60
CA TYR A 98 4.43 11.05 7.99
C TYR A 98 4.20 9.95 6.97
N SER A 99 5.20 9.10 6.77
CA SER A 99 5.17 7.97 5.83
C SER A 99 4.09 6.94 6.17
N SER A 100 3.77 6.79 7.47
CA SER A 100 2.65 5.98 7.97
C SER A 100 1.26 6.52 7.60
N GLY A 101 1.16 7.83 7.31
CA GLY A 101 -0.08 8.51 6.94
C GLY A 101 -0.40 8.49 5.45
N VAL A 102 0.58 8.18 4.60
CA VAL A 102 0.46 8.32 3.13
C VAL A 102 0.43 7.02 2.36
N SER A 103 -0.03 5.96 3.02
CA SER A 103 -0.20 4.65 2.39
C SER A 103 1.10 4.19 1.72
N LEU A 104 2.21 4.18 2.46
CA LEU A 104 3.48 3.61 1.98
C LEU A 104 3.29 2.12 1.71
N ILE A 105 3.47 1.68 0.49
CA ILE A 105 3.41 0.27 0.09
C ILE A 105 4.83 -0.29 0.10
N PRO A 106 5.15 -1.26 0.97
CA PRO A 106 6.45 -1.89 0.99
C PRO A 106 6.78 -2.55 -0.33
N ASP A 107 7.95 -2.21 -0.88
CA ASP A 107 8.50 -2.82 -2.08
C ASP A 107 10.03 -2.79 -1.99
N ASN A 108 10.64 -3.96 -1.86
CA ASN A 108 12.09 -4.11 -1.75
C ASN A 108 12.84 -3.73 -3.03
N SER A 109 12.13 -3.65 -4.17
CA SER A 109 12.68 -3.18 -5.43
C SER A 109 12.64 -1.65 -5.58
N SER A 110 11.97 -0.94 -4.66
CA SER A 110 11.99 0.51 -4.63
C SER A 110 13.40 1.03 -4.34
N TYR A 111 13.79 2.06 -5.10
CA TYR A 111 15.02 2.81 -4.83
C TYR A 111 14.90 3.73 -3.61
N PHE A 112 13.67 4.00 -3.18
CA PHE A 112 13.36 4.90 -2.08
C PHE A 112 13.14 4.13 -0.80
N GLU A 113 13.83 4.59 0.23
CA GLU A 113 13.65 4.17 1.61
C GLU A 113 13.10 5.35 2.41
N HIS A 114 12.02 5.12 3.15
CA HIS A 114 11.26 6.18 3.80
C HIS A 114 11.56 6.24 5.31
N PHE A 115 11.69 7.46 5.82
CA PHE A 115 12.01 7.76 7.21
C PHE A 115 11.16 8.93 7.71
N ASP A 116 10.45 8.76 8.83
CA ASP A 116 9.82 9.87 9.54
C ASP A 116 10.90 10.72 10.25
N GLU A 117 10.66 12.02 10.44
CA GLU A 117 11.66 12.96 11.01
C GLU A 117 12.16 12.55 12.41
N VAL A 118 11.31 11.85 13.17
CA VAL A 118 11.59 11.33 14.51
C VAL A 118 12.54 10.12 14.50
N CYS A 119 12.82 9.54 13.34
CA CYS A 119 13.78 8.45 13.20
C CYS A 119 15.21 8.95 13.41
N TYR A 120 15.96 8.32 14.32
CA TYR A 120 17.33 8.70 14.73
C TYR A 120 17.39 10.07 15.44
N PRO A 121 17.48 10.12 16.78
CA PRO A 121 17.68 11.40 17.47
C PRO A 121 18.96 12.07 16.99
N ALA A 122 18.95 13.40 16.91
CA ALA A 122 20.12 14.21 16.61
C ALA A 122 21.26 13.80 17.57
N GLY A 123 22.28 13.12 17.03
CA GLY A 123 23.37 12.55 17.84
C GLY A 123 23.66 11.06 17.66
N GLY A 124 22.96 10.35 16.76
CA GLY A 124 23.43 9.08 16.21
C GLY A 124 23.48 7.92 17.21
N GLY A 125 22.42 7.13 17.24
CA GLY A 125 22.41 5.84 17.91
C GLY A 125 21.22 5.01 17.48
N SER A 126 21.45 4.08 16.56
CA SER A 126 20.52 2.99 16.27
C SER A 126 20.23 2.23 17.57
N ALA A 127 18.97 2.08 17.94
CA ALA A 127 18.53 1.08 18.91
C ALA A 127 18.32 -0.26 18.20
#